data_AF-A0A0L8FFC5-F1
#
_entry.id   AF-A0A0L8FFC5-F1
#
_cell.length_a   1.000
_cell.length_b   1.000
_cell.length_c   1.000
_cell.angle_alpha   90.00
_cell.angle_beta   90.00
_cell.angle_gamma   90.00
#
_symmetry.space_group_name_H-M   'P 1'
#
loop_
_entity.id
_entity.type
_entity.pdbx_description
1 polymer ?
#
loop_
_entity_poly.entity_id
_entity_poly.type
_entity_poly.pdbx_seq_one_letter_code
_entity_poly.pdbx_strand_id
1 'polypeptide(L)'
;MLDLEVVPERSLGNEQWEFILGMPFYQTVNILKRQDRVIKAVQIRYSNTQPLQMDLVVSLSQDGIKLIFDPVCQRLKIIEVFCMNKVKLKYW
;
A
#
# COMPACT_ATOMS: atom_id res chain seq x y z
N MET A 1 -3.51 -13.57 -6.00
CA MET A 1 -3.92 -13.29 -4.61
C MET A 1 -2.68 -13.34 -3.77
N LEU A 2 -2.29 -12.21 -3.21
CA LEU A 2 -1.12 -12.12 -2.32
C LEU A 2 -1.33 -12.95 -1.04
N ASP A 3 -0.21 -13.46 -0.51
CA ASP A 3 -0.13 -14.11 0.80
C ASP A 3 0.83 -13.25 1.65
N LEU A 4 0.26 -12.57 2.65
CA LEU A 4 0.91 -11.51 3.40
C LEU A 4 0.78 -11.71 4.90
N GLU A 5 1.82 -11.29 5.60
CA GLU A 5 1.90 -11.21 7.04
C GLU A 5 1.48 -9.81 7.50
N VAL A 6 0.62 -9.78 8.51
CA VAL A 6 0.19 -8.58 9.21
C VAL A 6 1.01 -8.45 10.47
N VAL A 7 1.78 -7.37 10.58
CA VAL A 7 2.39 -6.95 11.85
C VAL A 7 1.59 -5.75 12.35
N PRO A 8 0.73 -5.93 13.38
CA PRO A 8 -0.14 -4.88 13.87
C PRO A 8 0.61 -3.58 14.15
N GLU A 9 -0.01 -2.45 13.80
CA GLU A 9 0.52 -1.10 14.02
C GLU A 9 1.87 -0.81 13.35
N ARG A 10 2.34 -1.70 12.46
CA ARG A 10 3.65 -1.56 11.83
C ARG A 10 3.60 -1.74 10.33
N SER A 11 3.13 -2.89 9.84
CA SER A 11 3.40 -3.27 8.46
C SER A 11 2.52 -4.38 7.89
N LEU A 12 2.55 -4.49 6.56
CA LEU A 12 1.95 -5.55 5.77
C LEU A 12 2.93 -5.98 4.68
N GLY A 13 3.29 -7.27 4.62
CA GLY A 13 4.33 -7.72 3.71
C GLY A 13 4.57 -9.22 3.68
N ASN A 14 5.72 -9.62 3.21
CA ASN A 14 6.27 -10.98 3.28
C ASN A 14 7.81 -10.89 3.32
N GLU A 15 8.50 -12.02 3.23
CA GLU A 15 9.97 -12.11 3.28
C GLU A 15 10.69 -11.28 2.19
N GLN A 16 10.04 -10.97 1.07
CA GLN A 16 10.64 -10.28 -0.07
C GLN A 16 10.42 -8.76 -0.04
N TRP A 17 9.29 -8.31 0.51
CA TRP A 17 8.93 -6.91 0.54
C TRP A 17 7.91 -6.63 1.63
N GLU A 18 7.91 -5.39 2.12
CA GLU A 18 7.01 -4.98 3.18
C GLU A 18 6.61 -3.51 3.01
N PHE A 19 5.33 -3.21 3.22
CA PHE A 19 4.83 -1.85 3.38
C PHE A 19 4.80 -1.52 4.86
N ILE A 20 5.51 -0.46 5.25
CA ILE A 20 5.70 -0.07 6.65
C ILE A 20 5.06 1.30 6.87
N LEU A 21 4.31 1.46 7.96
CA LEU A 21 3.82 2.77 8.37
C LEU A 21 4.99 3.76 8.51
N GLY A 22 4.80 4.96 7.97
CA GLY A 22 5.84 5.99 7.87
C GLY A 22 6.74 5.88 6.63
N MET A 23 6.64 4.81 5.83
CA MET A 23 7.43 4.63 4.60
C MET A 23 7.19 5.78 3.60
N PRO A 24 8.24 6.39 3.02
CA PRO A 24 8.10 7.37 1.96
C PRO A 24 7.47 6.78 0.70
N PHE A 25 6.60 7.54 0.03
CA PHE A 25 5.91 7.12 -1.20
C PHE A 25 6.85 6.54 -2.28
N TYR A 26 8.02 7.13 -2.51
CA TYR A 26 8.96 6.63 -3.51
C TYR A 26 9.44 5.19 -3.23
N GLN A 27 9.55 4.79 -1.96
CA GLN A 27 9.95 3.43 -1.60
C GLN A 27 8.84 2.44 -1.95
N THR A 28 7.59 2.78 -1.68
CA THR A 28 6.43 2.01 -2.11
C THR A 28 6.41 1.83 -3.63
N VAL A 29 6.63 2.90 -4.39
CA VAL A 29 6.71 2.82 -5.86
C VAL A 29 7.85 1.91 -6.32
N ASN A 30 9.01 1.95 -5.66
CA ASN A 30 10.12 1.06 -5.96
C ASN A 30 9.80 -0.41 -5.68
N ILE A 31 9.10 -0.72 -4.58
CA ILE A 31 8.61 -2.07 -4.29
C ILE A 31 7.66 -2.53 -5.41
N LEU A 32 6.67 -1.70 -5.77
CA LEU A 32 5.69 -2.03 -6.80
C LEU A 32 6.34 -2.27 -8.17
N LYS A 33 7.36 -1.48 -8.53
CA LYS A 33 8.13 -1.68 -9.76
C LYS A 33 8.94 -2.97 -9.76
N ARG A 34 9.52 -3.35 -8.62
CA ARG A 34 10.30 -4.60 -8.47
C ARG A 34 9.39 -5.83 -8.47
N GLN A 35 8.16 -5.68 -8.01
CA GLN A 35 7.17 -6.75 -7.86
C GLN A 35 6.08 -6.69 -8.94
N ASP A 36 6.36 -6.07 -10.08
CA ASP A 36 5.40 -5.83 -11.17
C ASP A 36 4.79 -7.12 -11.74
N ARG A 37 5.48 -8.25 -11.63
CA ARG A 37 5.00 -9.59 -12.02
C ARG A 37 3.95 -10.17 -11.07
N VAL A 38 3.99 -9.77 -9.80
CA VAL A 38 3.15 -10.34 -8.74
C VAL A 38 2.02 -9.38 -8.38
N ILE A 39 2.34 -8.10 -8.18
CA ILE A 39 1.39 -7.05 -7.82
C ILE A 39 0.87 -6.40 -9.11
N LYS A 40 -0.40 -6.65 -9.43
CA LYS A 40 -1.04 -6.19 -10.67
C LYS A 40 -2.15 -5.18 -10.38
N ALA A 41 -2.57 -4.46 -11.43
CA ALA A 41 -3.68 -3.51 -11.39
C ALA A 41 -3.54 -2.44 -10.29
N VAL A 42 -2.33 -1.88 -10.20
CA VAL A 42 -2.00 -0.76 -9.31
C VAL A 42 -2.61 0.52 -9.88
N GLN A 43 -3.32 1.27 -9.04
CA GLN A 43 -3.85 2.59 -9.39
C GLN A 43 -3.36 3.61 -8.38
N ILE A 44 -2.99 4.80 -8.86
CA ILE A 44 -2.57 5.92 -8.01
C ILE A 44 -3.59 7.05 -8.18
N ARG A 45 -4.16 7.52 -7.08
CA ARG A 45 -5.12 8.62 -7.05
C ARG A 45 -4.56 9.75 -6.21
N TYR A 46 -4.65 10.96 -6.74
CA TYR A 46 -4.24 12.21 -6.12
C TYR A 46 -5.11 13.35 -6.67
N SER A 47 -5.21 14.46 -5.93
CA SER A 47 -5.96 15.63 -6.38
C SER A 47 -5.04 16.66 -7.03
N ASN A 48 -5.31 17.02 -8.28
CA ASN A 48 -4.62 18.14 -8.95
C ASN A 48 -5.09 19.51 -8.43
N THR A 49 -6.32 19.61 -7.94
CA THR A 49 -6.90 20.86 -7.45
C THR A 49 -6.52 21.15 -6.01
N GLN A 50 -6.32 20.10 -5.20
CA GLN A 50 -6.03 20.19 -3.76
C GLN A 50 -4.92 19.21 -3.33
N PRO A 51 -3.70 19.34 -3.89
CA PRO A 51 -2.63 18.33 -3.75
C PRO A 51 -2.11 18.15 -2.31
N LEU A 52 -2.17 19.20 -1.48
CA LEU A 52 -1.69 19.17 -0.10
C LEU A 52 -2.81 18.92 0.94
N GLN A 53 -4.07 18.83 0.49
CA GLN A 53 -5.23 18.62 1.37
C GLN A 53 -5.85 17.23 1.18
N MET A 54 -5.68 16.64 0.00
CA MET A 54 -6.23 15.33 -0.34
C MET A 54 -5.11 14.28 -0.35
N ASP A 55 -5.29 13.24 0.44
CA ASP A 55 -4.34 12.12 0.54
C ASP A 55 -4.00 11.52 -0.82
N LEU A 56 -2.76 11.08 -0.95
CA LEU A 56 -2.34 10.25 -2.07
C LEU A 56 -2.67 8.79 -1.76
N VAL A 57 -3.39 8.12 -2.67
CA VAL A 57 -3.88 6.75 -2.45
C VAL A 57 -3.33 5.84 -3.54
N VAL A 58 -2.66 4.77 -3.13
CA VAL A 58 -2.29 3.65 -4.00
C VAL A 58 -3.24 2.49 -3.75
N SER A 59 -3.97 2.07 -4.78
CA SER A 59 -4.91 0.94 -4.71
C SER A 59 -4.30 -0.29 -5.39
N LEU A 60 -4.20 -1.40 -4.66
CA LEU A 60 -3.90 -2.73 -5.18
C LEU A 60 -5.22 -3.46 -5.39
N SER A 61 -5.92 -3.11 -6.48
CA SER A 61 -7.33 -3.45 -6.69
C SER A 61 -7.62 -4.96 -6.79
N GLN A 62 -6.64 -5.74 -7.27
CA GLN A 62 -6.72 -7.21 -7.33
C GLN A 62 -6.52 -7.88 -5.98
N ASP A 63 -5.88 -7.21 -5.03
CA ASP A 63 -5.55 -7.75 -3.71
C ASP A 63 -6.39 -7.12 -2.59
N GLY A 64 -7.27 -6.16 -2.89
CA GLY A 64 -8.16 -5.58 -1.89
C GLY A 64 -7.44 -4.68 -0.87
N ILE A 65 -6.31 -4.07 -1.24
CA ILE A 65 -5.48 -3.23 -0.37
C ILE A 65 -5.46 -1.78 -0.88
N LYS A 66 -5.48 -0.81 0.04
CA LYS A 66 -5.12 0.58 -0.22
C LYS A 66 -4.01 1.03 0.72
N LEU A 67 -3.06 1.75 0.16
CA LEU A 67 -2.00 2.44 0.88
C LEU A 67 -2.31 3.93 0.81
N ILE A 68 -2.53 4.56 1.95
CA ILE A 68 -2.91 5.97 2.05
C ILE A 68 -1.74 6.75 2.60
N PHE A 69 -1.31 7.76 1.86
CA PHE A 69 -0.17 8.60 2.17
C PHE A 69 -0.64 9.98 2.62
N ASP A 70 0.06 10.52 3.61
CA ASP A 70 -0.08 11.92 3.99
C ASP A 70 0.23 12.84 2.80
N PRO A 71 -0.62 13.84 2.50
CA PRO A 71 -0.48 14.66 1.30
C PRO A 71 0.71 15.62 1.35
N VAL A 72 1.20 15.96 2.54
CA VAL A 72 2.30 16.89 2.73
C VAL A 72 3.62 16.13 2.88
N CYS A 73 3.70 15.23 3.84
CA CYS A 73 4.90 14.47 4.16
C CYS A 73 5.14 13.29 3.21
N GLN A 74 4.15 12.88 2.42
CA GLN A 74 4.19 11.72 1.53
C GLN A 74 4.65 10.44 2.22
N ARG A 75 4.22 10.26 3.47
CA ARG A 75 4.49 9.07 4.28
C ARG A 75 3.24 8.20 4.38
N LEU A 76 3.43 6.89 4.29
CA LEU A 76 2.36 5.92 4.44
C LEU A 76 1.75 6.05 5.85
N LYS A 77 0.50 6.48 5.94
CA LYS A 77 -0.19 6.68 7.22
C LYS A 77 -1.22 5.59 7.51
N ILE A 78 -1.80 4.97 6.48
CA ILE A 78 -2.78 3.89 6.64
C ILE A 78 -2.50 2.79 5.62
N ILE A 79 -2.51 1.55 6.10
CA ILE A 79 -2.60 0.34 5.28
C ILE A 79 -4.02 -0.21 5.50
N GLU A 80 -4.88 -0.05 4.51
CA GLU A 80 -6.27 -0.50 4.56
C GLU A 80 -6.43 -1.79 3.76
N VAL A 81 -6.93 -2.84 4.40
CA VAL A 81 -7.42 -4.05 3.70
C VAL A 81 -8.94 -3.94 3.61
N PHE A 82 -9.46 -3.58 2.45
CA PHE A 82 -10.90 -3.34 2.25
C PHE A 82 -11.63 -4.57 1.69
N CYS A 83 -10.92 -5.59 1.20
CA CYS A 83 -11.53 -6.82 0.68
C CYS A 83 -10.72 -8.06 1.08
N MET A 84 -11.08 -8.65 2.21
CA MET A 84 -10.40 -9.83 2.78
C MET A 84 -10.46 -11.07 1.88
N ASN A 85 -11.43 -11.14 0.95
CA ASN A 85 -11.55 -12.27 0.01
C ASN A 85 -10.51 -12.25 -1.12
N LYS A 86 -9.75 -11.15 -1.26
CA LYS A 86 -8.78 -10.93 -2.34
C LYS A 86 -7.32 -11.05 -1.90
N VAL A 87 -7.08 -11.30 -0.62
CA VAL A 87 -5.75 -11.43 -0.02
C VAL A 87 -5.77 -12.51 1.06
N LYS A 88 -4.71 -13.31 1.16
CA LYS A 88 -4.50 -14.20 2.30
C LYS A 88 -3.67 -13.47 3.33
N LEU A 89 -4.17 -13.41 4.56
CA LEU A 89 -3.52 -12.74 5.67
C LEU A 89 -3.15 -13.75 6.75
N LYS A 90 -1.93 -13.61 7.27
CA LYS A 90 -1.43 -14.36 8.42
C LYS A 90 -1.09 -13.38 9.54
N TYR A 91 -1.34 -13.80 10.76
CA TYR A 91 -0.91 -13.11 11.97
C TYR A 91 0.35 -13.78 12.51
N TRP A 92 1.26 -12.95 13.03
CA TRP A 92 2.39 -13.41 13.83
C TRP A 92 2.26 -12.93 15.27
#